data_AF-A0A350DFK4-F1
#
_entry.id   AF-A0A350DFK4-F1
#
_cell.length_a   1.000
_cell.length_b   1.000
_cell.length_c   1.000
_cell.angle_alpha   90.00
_cell.angle_beta   90.00
_cell.angle_gamma   90.00
#
_symmetry.space_group_name_H-M   'P 1'
#
loop_
_entity.id
_entity.type
_entity.pdbx_description
1 polymer ?
#
loop_
_entity_poly.entity_id
_entity_poly.type
_entity_poly.pdbx_seq_one_letter_code
_entity_poly.pdbx_strand_id
1 'polypeptide(L)'
;MAQAFDATAQQAQLTERATEALALAKQLGADAAEVGASVDQGLGISVRLGEVETVELSRDQGIAVTLYVGKRKGSASSTDASSASIRATVEKALAIARYTGEDPAAGLAEAELMATYLPDLKVHYPWALSTDEAIDLALRCEQAGREVAGIHQSEGASLSSGEGVRVYANSHGFLGTQKGSSHSLSCMMIAQDGQGMQRDYDYTSARNPQQLRHPEEVGREAAARTLRRLGARRPPTGTFPVLFDPSLASGLIGHLMGALAGGALYREASFLCDRLGSPLFPDWFGLEERPLEVGATASSPFDAEGVQTRSNRFIDQG
;
A
#
# COMPACT_ATOMS: atom_id res chain seq x y z
N MET A 1 10.75 -23.07 15.17
CA MET A 1 11.20 -21.68 14.97
C MET A 1 11.12 -21.40 13.49
N ALA A 2 10.14 -20.60 13.05
CA ALA A 2 10.17 -20.08 11.69
C ALA A 2 11.46 -19.26 11.53
N GLN A 3 12.23 -19.53 10.49
CA GLN A 3 13.47 -18.80 10.21
C GLN A 3 13.12 -17.31 10.09
N ALA A 4 13.84 -16.45 10.80
CA ALA A 4 13.68 -15.00 10.68
C ALA A 4 13.82 -14.59 9.21
N PHE A 5 12.97 -13.68 8.75
CA PHE A 5 13.00 -13.21 7.37
C PHE A 5 14.26 -12.41 7.11
N ASP A 6 15.08 -12.95 6.24
CA ASP A 6 16.25 -12.26 5.75
C ASP A 6 15.87 -11.52 4.47
N ALA A 7 15.46 -10.25 4.63
CA ALA A 7 15.10 -9.39 3.51
C ALA A 7 16.25 -9.25 2.49
N THR A 8 17.52 -9.36 2.91
CA THR A 8 18.66 -9.26 2.00
C THR A 8 18.81 -10.53 1.17
N ALA A 9 18.69 -11.71 1.79
CA ALA A 9 18.69 -12.98 1.06
C ALA A 9 17.49 -13.09 0.12
N GLN A 10 16.31 -12.65 0.56
CA GLN A 10 15.11 -12.60 -0.28
C GLN A 10 15.29 -11.66 -1.48
N GLN A 11 15.89 -10.49 -1.28
CA GLN A 11 16.21 -9.56 -2.37
C GLN A 11 17.12 -10.19 -3.42
N ALA A 12 18.18 -10.88 -3.00
CA ALA A 12 19.10 -11.56 -3.91
C ALA A 12 18.36 -12.65 -4.72
N GLN A 13 17.53 -13.46 -4.05
CA GLN A 13 16.78 -14.53 -4.70
C GLN A 13 15.74 -14.01 -5.70
N LEU A 14 15.00 -12.96 -5.36
CA LEU A 14 14.04 -12.34 -6.29
C LEU A 14 14.74 -11.68 -7.49
N THR A 15 15.91 -11.08 -7.26
CA THR A 15 16.75 -10.49 -8.31
C THR A 15 17.20 -11.54 -9.32
N GLU A 16 17.66 -12.69 -8.84
CA GLU A 16 18.04 -13.82 -9.69
C GLU A 16 16.87 -14.33 -10.53
N ARG A 17 15.70 -14.54 -9.91
CA ARG A 17 14.49 -15.01 -10.60
C ARG A 17 13.97 -14.03 -11.64
N ALA A 18 13.98 -12.73 -11.33
CA ALA A 18 13.59 -11.70 -12.29
C ALA A 18 14.54 -11.69 -13.50
N THR A 19 15.84 -11.84 -13.25
CA THR A 19 16.86 -11.93 -14.31
C THR A 19 16.68 -13.20 -15.15
N GLU A 20 16.40 -14.35 -14.53
CA GLU A 20 16.08 -15.61 -15.22
C GLU A 20 14.86 -15.45 -16.13
N ALA A 21 13.78 -14.86 -15.62
CA ALA A 21 12.55 -14.63 -16.38
C ALA A 21 12.79 -13.72 -17.60
N LEU A 22 13.56 -12.63 -17.45
CA LEU A 22 13.94 -11.76 -18.57
C LEU A 22 14.81 -12.47 -19.61
N ALA A 23 15.77 -13.29 -19.16
CA ALA A 23 16.62 -14.07 -20.06
C ALA A 23 15.81 -15.10 -20.85
N LEU A 24 14.88 -15.80 -20.20
CA LEU A 24 13.95 -16.73 -20.85
C LEU A 24 13.03 -16.02 -21.84
N ALA A 25 12.48 -14.86 -21.48
CA ALA A 25 11.63 -14.06 -22.37
C ALA A 25 12.36 -13.68 -23.66
N LYS A 26 13.60 -13.21 -23.54
CA LYS A 26 14.47 -12.90 -24.69
C LYS A 26 14.76 -14.15 -25.52
N GLN A 27 15.09 -15.28 -24.89
CA GLN A 27 15.37 -16.54 -25.58
C GLN A 27 14.16 -17.07 -26.36
N LEU A 28 12.95 -16.87 -25.83
CA LEU A 28 11.71 -17.33 -26.45
C LEU A 28 11.15 -16.35 -27.51
N GLY A 29 11.81 -15.21 -27.71
CA GLY A 29 11.54 -14.26 -28.79
C GLY A 29 10.56 -13.15 -28.43
N ALA A 30 10.51 -12.70 -27.18
CA ALA A 30 9.88 -11.43 -26.83
C ALA A 30 10.77 -10.26 -27.29
N ASP A 31 10.15 -9.21 -27.84
CA ASP A 31 10.86 -7.99 -28.25
C ASP A 31 11.19 -7.09 -27.06
N ALA A 32 10.30 -7.08 -26.07
CA ALA A 32 10.52 -6.44 -24.77
C ALA A 32 9.83 -7.22 -23.65
N ALA A 33 10.29 -7.03 -22.41
CA ALA A 33 9.78 -7.72 -21.25
C ALA A 33 9.94 -6.88 -19.98
N GLU A 34 9.01 -7.02 -19.04
CA GLU A 34 9.11 -6.54 -17.68
C GLU A 34 8.70 -7.63 -16.70
N VAL A 35 9.30 -7.60 -15.52
CA VAL A 35 9.13 -8.59 -14.46
C VAL A 35 9.01 -7.86 -13.14
N GLY A 36 7.91 -8.12 -12.43
CA GLY A 36 7.73 -7.76 -11.03
C GLY A 36 7.80 -9.01 -10.17
N ALA A 37 8.55 -8.96 -9.06
CA ALA A 37 8.60 -10.06 -8.11
C ALA A 37 8.57 -9.53 -6.68
N SER A 38 7.89 -10.23 -5.79
CA SER A 38 7.81 -9.85 -4.39
C SER A 38 7.76 -11.04 -3.45
N VAL A 39 8.18 -10.79 -2.22
CA VAL A 39 7.94 -11.66 -1.08
C VAL A 39 7.70 -10.80 0.14
N ASP A 40 6.72 -11.17 0.93
CA ASP A 40 6.40 -10.53 2.19
C ASP A 40 6.04 -11.57 3.24
N GLN A 41 6.15 -11.16 4.49
CA GLN A 41 5.68 -11.91 5.63
C GLN A 41 5.01 -10.98 6.63
N GLY A 42 4.08 -11.51 7.40
CA GLY A 42 3.33 -10.73 8.37
C GLY A 42 2.87 -11.53 9.57
N LEU A 43 2.62 -10.79 10.64
CA LEU A 43 1.91 -11.20 11.84
C LEU A 43 0.65 -10.34 11.97
N GLY A 44 -0.49 -11.00 12.09
CA GLY A 44 -1.78 -10.38 12.41
C GLY A 44 -2.32 -10.94 13.72
N ILE A 45 -2.65 -10.07 14.67
CA ILE A 45 -3.31 -10.42 15.92
C ILE A 45 -4.65 -9.68 15.98
N SER A 46 -5.73 -10.40 16.30
CA SER A 46 -6.96 -9.76 16.78
C SER A 46 -7.30 -10.27 18.17
N VAL A 47 -7.71 -9.35 19.03
CA VAL A 47 -8.22 -9.64 20.37
C VAL A 47 -9.58 -9.00 20.52
N ARG A 48 -10.48 -9.64 21.27
CA ARG A 48 -11.77 -9.09 21.61
C ARG A 48 -12.19 -9.56 22.99
N LEU A 49 -12.68 -8.61 23.78
CA LEU A 49 -13.11 -8.79 25.17
C LEU A 49 -12.04 -9.38 26.09
N GLY A 50 -10.77 -9.08 25.83
CA GLY A 50 -9.64 -9.57 26.60
C GLY A 50 -9.21 -10.99 26.23
N GLU A 51 -9.78 -11.57 25.18
CA GLU A 51 -9.37 -12.87 24.64
C GLU A 51 -8.81 -12.73 23.23
N VAL A 52 -7.89 -13.61 22.88
CA VAL A 52 -7.32 -13.68 21.53
C VAL A 52 -8.34 -14.34 20.61
N GLU A 53 -8.70 -13.67 19.53
CA GLU A 53 -9.60 -14.21 18.50
C GLU A 53 -8.83 -14.85 17.36
N THR A 54 -7.83 -14.16 16.81
CA THR A 54 -7.00 -14.70 15.72
C THR A 54 -5.52 -14.43 15.94
N VAL A 55 -4.72 -15.39 15.51
CA VAL A 55 -3.29 -15.27 15.31
C VAL A 55 -3.00 -15.76 13.89
N GLU A 56 -2.61 -14.83 13.02
CA GLU A 56 -2.32 -15.08 11.63
C GLU A 56 -0.83 -14.85 11.36
N LEU A 57 -0.19 -15.83 10.74
CA LEU A 57 1.15 -15.72 10.19
C LEU A 57 1.04 -15.86 8.68
N SER A 58 1.30 -14.77 7.97
CA SER A 58 1.26 -14.75 6.51
C SER A 58 2.67 -14.81 5.92
N ARG A 59 2.79 -15.46 4.78
CA ARG A 59 3.96 -15.37 3.92
C ARG A 59 3.52 -15.54 2.48
N ASP A 60 3.60 -14.46 1.74
CA ASP A 60 3.20 -14.41 0.34
C ASP A 60 4.41 -14.14 -0.54
N GLN A 61 4.42 -14.77 -1.71
CA GLN A 61 5.43 -14.50 -2.73
C GLN A 61 4.81 -14.62 -4.11
N GLY A 62 5.38 -13.91 -5.07
CA GLY A 62 4.95 -14.02 -6.46
C GLY A 62 5.96 -13.43 -7.44
N ILE A 63 5.81 -13.88 -8.68
CA ILE A 63 6.46 -13.32 -9.86
C ILE A 63 5.41 -13.08 -10.93
N ALA A 64 5.45 -11.92 -11.56
CA ALA A 64 4.59 -11.55 -12.68
C ALA A 64 5.48 -11.07 -13.83
N VAL A 65 5.16 -11.51 -15.04
CA VAL A 65 5.86 -11.11 -16.26
C VAL A 65 4.87 -10.50 -17.23
N THR A 66 5.27 -9.43 -17.89
CA THR A 66 4.57 -8.86 -19.04
C THR A 66 5.53 -8.85 -20.21
N LEU A 67 5.13 -9.46 -21.32
CA LEU A 67 5.93 -9.61 -22.52
C LEU A 67 5.29 -8.88 -23.68
N TYR A 68 6.14 -8.38 -24.58
CA TYR A 68 5.74 -7.66 -25.77
C TYR A 68 6.26 -8.36 -27.03
N VAL A 69 5.40 -8.53 -28.02
CA VAL A 69 5.74 -9.00 -29.38
C VAL A 69 5.23 -7.94 -30.36
N GLY A 70 6.12 -7.10 -30.86
CA GLY A 70 5.82 -5.83 -31.50
C GLY A 70 4.97 -4.96 -30.57
N LYS A 71 3.73 -4.70 -30.99
CA LYS A 71 2.73 -3.92 -30.24
C LYS A 71 1.66 -4.77 -29.56
N ARG A 72 1.90 -6.08 -29.39
CA ARG A 72 1.01 -6.97 -28.65
C ARG A 72 1.58 -7.24 -27.26
N LYS A 73 0.70 -7.26 -26.27
CA LYS A 73 1.04 -7.49 -24.86
C LYS A 73 0.42 -8.79 -24.36
N GLY A 74 1.15 -9.49 -23.50
CA GLY A 74 0.62 -10.61 -22.73
C GLY A 74 1.28 -10.69 -21.35
N SER A 75 0.49 -11.00 -20.33
CA SER A 75 0.96 -11.07 -18.94
C SER A 75 0.57 -12.40 -18.31
N ALA A 76 1.41 -12.90 -17.41
CA ALA A 76 1.13 -14.06 -16.57
C ALA A 76 1.86 -13.92 -15.23
N SER A 77 1.37 -14.63 -14.21
CA SER A 77 1.97 -14.60 -12.87
C SER A 77 1.88 -15.96 -12.19
N SER A 78 2.77 -16.18 -11.21
CA SER A 78 2.81 -17.40 -10.41
C SER A 78 3.29 -17.10 -8.99
N THR A 79 2.81 -17.87 -8.02
CA THR A 79 3.31 -17.89 -6.63
C THR A 79 4.33 -19.01 -6.39
N ASP A 80 4.47 -19.93 -7.34
CA ASP A 80 5.52 -20.94 -7.33
C ASP A 80 6.83 -20.33 -7.88
N ALA A 81 7.85 -20.46 -7.06
CA ALA A 81 9.17 -19.91 -7.21
C ALA A 81 10.16 -20.81 -7.99
N SER A 82 9.72 -21.99 -8.44
CA SER A 82 10.55 -22.93 -9.18
C SER A 82 10.90 -22.41 -10.58
N SER A 83 12.10 -22.71 -11.09
CA SER A 83 12.51 -22.37 -12.46
C SER A 83 11.56 -22.94 -13.52
N ALA A 84 10.96 -24.11 -13.25
CA ALA A 84 9.92 -24.68 -14.12
C ALA A 84 8.67 -23.79 -14.18
N SER A 85 8.23 -23.24 -13.05
CA SER A 85 7.11 -22.31 -12.97
C SER A 85 7.41 -20.97 -13.65
N ILE A 86 8.63 -20.44 -13.47
CA ILE A 86 9.08 -19.22 -14.16
C ILE A 86 9.01 -19.43 -15.68
N ARG A 87 9.59 -20.52 -16.19
CA ARG A 87 9.51 -20.87 -17.61
C ARG A 87 8.07 -20.97 -18.09
N ALA A 88 7.22 -21.72 -17.39
CA ALA A 88 5.82 -21.88 -17.77
C ALA A 88 5.06 -20.55 -17.80
N THR A 89 5.36 -19.65 -16.85
CA THR A 89 4.79 -18.30 -16.76
C THR A 89 5.20 -17.44 -17.97
N VAL A 90 6.49 -17.45 -18.32
CA VAL A 90 7.01 -16.73 -19.51
C VAL A 90 6.38 -17.30 -20.79
N GLU A 91 6.34 -18.63 -20.96
CA GLU A 91 5.72 -19.28 -22.12
C GLU A 91 4.23 -18.92 -22.24
N LYS A 92 3.52 -18.83 -21.12
CA LYS A 92 2.10 -18.44 -21.08
C LYS A 92 1.89 -16.98 -21.46
N ALA A 93 2.68 -16.06 -20.91
CA ALA A 93 2.62 -14.64 -21.25
C ALA A 93 2.91 -14.42 -22.74
N LEU A 94 3.89 -15.14 -23.29
CA LEU A 94 4.23 -15.06 -24.71
C LEU A 94 3.13 -15.63 -25.60
N ALA A 95 2.52 -16.74 -25.20
CA ALA A 95 1.36 -17.28 -25.89
C ALA A 95 0.22 -16.24 -25.93
N ILE A 96 -0.10 -15.60 -24.81
CA ILE A 96 -1.12 -14.54 -24.76
C ILE A 96 -0.75 -13.39 -25.72
N ALA A 97 0.49 -12.89 -25.66
CA ALA A 97 0.95 -11.80 -26.52
C ALA A 97 0.82 -12.12 -28.03
N ARG A 98 0.96 -13.39 -28.43
CA ARG A 98 0.78 -13.78 -29.84
C ARG A 98 -0.67 -13.76 -30.31
N TYR A 99 -1.64 -13.84 -29.40
CA TYR A 99 -3.07 -13.88 -29.72
C TYR A 99 -3.83 -12.57 -29.42
N THR A 100 -3.19 -11.59 -28.77
CA THR A 100 -3.79 -10.27 -28.53
C THR A 100 -3.69 -9.35 -29.76
N GLY A 101 -4.54 -8.33 -29.79
CA GLY A 101 -4.50 -7.27 -30.80
C GLY A 101 -3.30 -6.35 -30.61
N GLU A 102 -2.90 -5.65 -31.67
CA GLU A 102 -1.91 -4.57 -31.55
C GLU A 102 -2.51 -3.37 -30.83
N ASP A 103 -1.73 -2.82 -29.92
CA ASP A 103 -1.99 -1.55 -29.26
C ASP A 103 -0.77 -0.64 -29.46
N PRO A 104 -0.88 0.43 -30.27
CA PRO A 104 0.23 1.36 -30.50
C PRO A 104 0.79 1.98 -29.22
N ALA A 105 -0.04 2.15 -28.18
CA ALA A 105 0.35 2.70 -26.89
C ALA A 105 1.05 1.67 -25.98
N ALA A 106 1.01 0.39 -26.33
CA ALA A 106 1.71 -0.65 -25.57
C ALA A 106 3.22 -0.61 -25.79
N GLY A 107 3.96 -0.88 -24.71
CA GLY A 107 5.41 -0.96 -24.66
C GLY A 107 5.92 -0.76 -23.25
N LEU A 108 7.24 -0.88 -23.07
CA LEU A 108 7.90 -0.40 -21.87
C LEU A 108 7.91 1.13 -21.85
N ALA A 109 8.01 1.70 -20.65
CA ALA A 109 8.44 3.08 -20.50
C ALA A 109 9.80 3.31 -21.18
N GLU A 110 10.02 4.52 -21.68
CA GLU A 110 11.25 4.88 -22.41
C GLU A 110 12.49 4.62 -21.54
N ALA A 111 13.56 4.09 -22.15
CA ALA A 111 14.76 3.69 -21.43
C ALA A 111 15.42 4.86 -20.69
N GLU A 112 15.33 6.08 -21.22
CA GLU A 112 15.88 7.30 -20.63
C GLU A 112 15.13 7.74 -19.36
N LEU A 113 13.91 7.25 -19.14
CA LEU A 113 13.10 7.55 -17.96
C LEU A 113 13.39 6.62 -16.79
N MET A 114 14.12 5.53 -17.02
CA MET A 114 14.45 4.55 -15.98
C MET A 114 15.20 5.21 -14.82
N ALA A 115 14.88 4.78 -13.61
CA ALA A 115 15.52 5.32 -12.41
C ALA A 115 17.04 5.09 -12.42
N THR A 116 17.78 6.18 -12.23
CA THR A 116 19.24 6.17 -12.11
C THR A 116 19.70 6.58 -10.72
N TYR A 117 18.81 7.20 -9.94
CA TYR A 117 19.03 7.60 -8.55
C TYR A 117 18.12 6.79 -7.62
N LEU A 118 18.73 5.86 -6.89
CA LEU A 118 18.05 4.92 -5.99
C LEU A 118 18.58 5.11 -4.55
N PRO A 119 18.23 6.20 -3.85
CA PRO A 119 18.67 6.43 -2.48
C PRO A 119 18.07 5.41 -1.50
N ASP A 120 18.76 5.18 -0.39
CA ASP A 120 18.14 4.50 0.76
C ASP A 120 17.12 5.43 1.42
N LEU A 121 15.84 5.16 1.17
CA LEU A 121 14.72 5.91 1.73
C LEU A 121 14.43 5.56 3.19
N LYS A 122 15.17 4.63 3.80
CA LYS A 122 14.98 4.16 5.18
C LYS A 122 13.53 3.77 5.45
N VAL A 123 12.96 2.91 4.59
CA VAL A 123 11.57 2.45 4.68
C VAL A 123 11.42 1.02 5.19
N HIS A 124 12.52 0.38 5.62
CA HIS A 124 12.54 -0.97 6.16
C HIS A 124 13.07 -0.97 7.59
N TYR A 125 12.19 -1.25 8.55
CA TYR A 125 12.47 -1.39 9.96
C TYR A 125 11.87 -2.70 10.46
N PRO A 126 12.64 -3.80 10.47
CA PRO A 126 12.17 -5.06 11.06
C PRO A 126 11.76 -4.87 12.52
N TRP A 127 10.70 -5.54 12.93
CA TRP A 127 10.28 -5.60 14.32
C TRP A 127 10.42 -7.04 14.83
N ALA A 128 11.41 -7.28 15.69
CA ALA A 128 11.63 -8.57 16.33
C ALA A 128 10.58 -8.82 17.42
N LEU A 129 9.31 -8.91 16.99
CA LEU A 129 8.14 -9.06 17.85
C LEU A 129 7.73 -10.53 17.89
N SER A 130 7.73 -11.12 19.09
CA SER A 130 7.14 -12.45 19.29
C SER A 130 5.61 -12.39 19.25
N THR A 131 4.98 -13.54 18.99
CA THR A 131 3.51 -13.65 19.02
C THR A 131 2.93 -13.24 20.37
N ASP A 132 3.56 -13.63 21.48
CA ASP A 132 3.10 -13.31 22.83
C ASP A 132 3.20 -11.80 23.13
N GLU A 133 4.28 -11.14 22.71
CA GLU A 133 4.42 -9.68 22.82
C GLU A 133 3.39 -8.95 21.96
N ALA A 134 3.11 -9.44 20.75
CA ALA A 134 2.08 -8.87 19.88
C ALA A 134 0.67 -8.98 20.49
N ILE A 135 0.38 -10.12 21.13
CA ILE A 135 -0.86 -10.35 21.88
C ILE A 135 -0.95 -9.38 23.06
N ASP A 136 0.12 -9.23 23.86
CA ASP A 136 0.16 -8.28 24.98
C ASP A 136 -0.16 -6.85 24.53
N LEU A 137 0.46 -6.39 23.43
CA LEU A 137 0.22 -5.06 22.89
C LEU A 137 -1.24 -4.86 22.46
N ALA A 138 -1.84 -5.85 21.77
CA ALA A 138 -3.23 -5.78 21.35
C ALA A 138 -4.18 -5.80 22.57
N LEU A 139 -3.94 -6.67 23.55
CA LEU A 139 -4.73 -6.75 24.78
C LEU A 139 -4.67 -5.44 25.59
N ARG A 140 -3.48 -4.86 25.75
CA ARG A 140 -3.31 -3.57 26.44
C ARG A 140 -4.03 -2.43 25.74
N CYS A 141 -4.02 -2.42 24.41
CA CYS A 141 -4.76 -1.48 23.60
C CYS A 141 -6.26 -1.57 23.88
N GLU A 142 -6.84 -2.77 23.77
CA GLU A 142 -8.26 -2.99 24.02
C GLU A 142 -8.63 -2.67 25.47
N GLN A 143 -7.85 -3.17 26.43
CA GLN A 143 -8.13 -3.00 27.86
C GLN A 143 -8.18 -1.52 28.23
N ALA A 144 -7.24 -0.71 27.74
CA ALA A 144 -7.18 0.71 28.05
C ALA A 144 -8.41 1.48 27.56
N GLY A 145 -9.02 1.09 26.44
CA GLY A 145 -10.28 1.69 25.98
C GLY A 145 -11.50 1.19 26.76
N ARG A 146 -11.52 -0.10 27.14
CA ARG A 146 -12.61 -0.70 27.93
C ARG A 146 -12.69 -0.15 29.35
N GLU A 147 -11.57 0.26 29.93
CA GLU A 147 -11.51 0.87 31.27
C GLU A 147 -12.08 2.30 31.31
N VAL A 148 -12.30 2.93 30.16
CA VAL A 148 -12.88 4.27 30.10
C VAL A 148 -14.37 4.22 30.46
N ALA A 149 -14.76 5.01 31.46
CA ALA A 149 -16.15 5.10 31.91
C ALA A 149 -17.09 5.50 30.75
N GLY A 150 -18.18 4.75 30.60
CA GLY A 150 -19.18 4.94 29.53
C GLY A 150 -18.95 4.05 28.30
N ILE A 151 -17.81 3.36 28.20
CA ILE A 151 -17.64 2.25 27.25
C ILE A 151 -18.33 1.02 27.80
N HIS A 152 -19.19 0.41 26.97
CA HIS A 152 -20.01 -0.74 27.36
C HIS A 152 -19.50 -2.03 26.70
N GLN A 153 -18.92 -1.91 25.49
CA GLN A 153 -18.47 -3.05 24.71
C GLN A 153 -17.28 -2.68 23.82
N SER A 154 -16.58 -3.69 23.32
CA SER A 154 -15.45 -3.56 22.40
C SER A 154 -15.66 -4.45 21.17
N GLU A 155 -15.28 -3.96 19.98
CA GLU A 155 -15.12 -4.81 18.78
C GLU A 155 -13.70 -5.35 18.63
N GLY A 156 -12.83 -5.03 19.58
CA GLY A 156 -11.50 -5.57 19.68
C GLY A 156 -10.39 -4.58 19.36
N ALA A 157 -9.17 -5.07 19.48
CA ALA A 157 -7.97 -4.43 18.98
C ALA A 157 -7.26 -5.35 18.00
N SER A 158 -6.56 -4.75 17.05
CA SER A 158 -5.81 -5.49 16.04
C SER A 158 -4.41 -4.91 15.89
N LEU A 159 -3.41 -5.79 15.92
CA LEU A 159 -2.03 -5.46 15.62
C LEU A 159 -1.65 -6.16 14.31
N SER A 160 -1.06 -5.40 13.38
CA SER A 160 -0.46 -5.94 12.17
C SER A 160 0.98 -5.48 12.08
N SER A 161 1.89 -6.40 11.77
CA SER A 161 3.30 -6.12 11.58
C SER A 161 3.81 -6.98 10.43
N GLY A 162 4.40 -6.35 9.42
CA GLY A 162 4.93 -7.07 8.27
C GLY A 162 6.11 -6.39 7.62
N GLU A 163 6.84 -7.17 6.85
CA GLU A 163 7.96 -6.72 6.05
C GLU A 163 8.00 -7.47 4.72
N GLY A 164 8.60 -6.84 3.71
CA GLY A 164 8.67 -7.44 2.38
C GLY A 164 9.73 -6.81 1.50
N VAL A 165 9.96 -7.50 0.38
CA VAL A 165 10.89 -7.11 -0.67
C VAL A 165 10.17 -7.11 -2.00
N ARG A 166 10.43 -6.08 -2.80
CA ARG A 166 9.95 -5.95 -4.17
C ARG A 166 11.13 -5.77 -5.11
N VAL A 167 11.05 -6.41 -6.26
CA VAL A 167 11.99 -6.29 -7.37
C VAL A 167 11.18 -5.96 -8.62
N TYR A 168 11.62 -4.97 -9.37
CA TYR A 168 11.16 -4.71 -10.73
C TYR A 168 12.36 -4.73 -11.67
N ALA A 169 12.24 -5.41 -12.80
CA ALA A 169 13.27 -5.42 -13.83
C ALA A 169 12.64 -5.45 -15.22
N ASN A 170 13.32 -4.87 -16.21
CA ASN A 170 12.84 -4.90 -17.59
C ASN A 170 13.98 -5.10 -18.61
N SER A 171 13.61 -5.30 -19.87
CA SER A 171 14.54 -5.61 -20.96
C SER A 171 15.42 -4.43 -21.39
N HIS A 172 15.22 -3.21 -20.86
CA HIS A 172 16.19 -2.11 -21.01
C HIS A 172 17.42 -2.29 -20.11
N GLY A 173 17.40 -3.29 -19.22
CA GLY A 173 18.46 -3.54 -18.25
C GLY A 173 18.25 -2.81 -16.92
N PHE A 174 17.11 -2.15 -16.73
CA PHE A 174 16.75 -1.60 -15.42
C PHE A 174 16.46 -2.74 -14.43
N LEU A 175 16.96 -2.59 -13.22
CA LEU A 175 16.69 -3.47 -12.09
C LEU A 175 16.61 -2.63 -10.81
N GLY A 176 15.39 -2.42 -10.33
CA GLY A 176 15.08 -1.71 -9.09
C GLY A 176 14.65 -2.67 -8.00
N THR A 177 15.11 -2.43 -6.78
CA THR A 177 14.69 -3.21 -5.60
C THR A 177 14.31 -2.28 -4.46
N GLN A 178 13.33 -2.70 -3.66
CA GLN A 178 12.96 -1.99 -2.44
C GLN A 178 12.56 -2.99 -1.35
N LYS A 179 13.12 -2.81 -0.16
CA LYS A 179 12.67 -3.44 1.08
C LYS A 179 11.75 -2.48 1.81
N GLY A 180 10.73 -2.98 2.48
CA GLY A 180 9.82 -2.14 3.27
C GLY A 180 9.23 -2.87 4.46
N SER A 181 8.85 -2.11 5.49
CA SER A 181 8.06 -2.61 6.62
C SER A 181 6.82 -1.75 6.85
N SER A 182 5.81 -2.33 7.48
CA SER A 182 4.61 -1.62 7.91
C SER A 182 4.10 -2.25 9.20
N HIS A 183 3.84 -1.39 10.18
CA HIS A 183 3.31 -1.79 11.47
C HIS A 183 2.10 -0.91 11.79
N SER A 184 1.07 -1.51 12.39
CA SER A 184 -0.12 -0.79 12.79
C SER A 184 -0.78 -1.43 14.00
N LEU A 185 -1.42 -0.59 14.80
CA LEU A 185 -2.27 -0.99 15.92
C LEU A 185 -3.55 -0.16 15.87
N SER A 186 -4.70 -0.82 15.96
CA SER A 186 -6.01 -0.18 15.96
C SER A 186 -6.90 -0.74 17.06
N CYS A 187 -7.86 0.06 17.51
CA CYS A 187 -8.87 -0.39 18.46
C CYS A 187 -10.22 0.25 18.17
N MET A 188 -11.29 -0.53 18.35
CA MET A 188 -12.66 -0.10 18.09
C MET A 188 -13.55 -0.34 19.32
N MET A 189 -14.26 0.71 19.73
CA MET A 189 -15.04 0.73 20.97
C MET A 189 -16.51 0.95 20.68
N ILE A 190 -17.37 0.51 21.61
CA ILE A 190 -18.81 0.72 21.57
C ILE A 190 -19.26 1.36 22.89
N ALA A 191 -19.95 2.50 22.75
CA ALA A 191 -20.66 3.16 23.84
C ALA A 191 -22.16 3.11 23.59
N GLN A 192 -22.95 3.19 24.65
CA GLN A 192 -24.40 3.18 24.56
C GLN A 192 -24.99 4.23 25.50
N ASP A 193 -26.04 4.92 25.04
CA ASP A 193 -26.90 5.77 25.86
C ASP A 193 -28.38 5.42 25.61
N GLY A 194 -29.30 6.24 26.14
CA GLY A 194 -30.73 6.06 25.94
C GLY A 194 -31.21 6.25 24.48
N GLN A 195 -30.38 6.78 23.59
CA GLN A 195 -30.67 6.98 22.16
C GLN A 195 -30.09 5.85 21.27
N GLY A 196 -29.22 5.00 21.81
CA GLY A 196 -28.73 3.81 21.13
C GLY A 196 -27.23 3.59 21.28
N MET A 197 -26.71 2.69 20.44
CA MET A 197 -25.28 2.35 20.40
C MET A 197 -24.52 3.23 19.41
N GLN A 198 -23.32 3.62 19.79
CA GLN A 198 -22.36 4.33 18.96
C GLN A 198 -21.03 3.57 18.94
N ARG A 199 -20.36 3.65 17.78
CA ARG A 199 -19.08 3.00 17.53
C ARG A 199 -18.14 3.96 16.84
N ASP A 200 -16.88 3.97 17.28
CA ASP A 200 -15.77 4.63 16.60
C ASP A 200 -14.47 3.86 16.89
N TYR A 201 -13.40 4.26 16.22
CA TYR A 201 -12.09 3.64 16.36
C TYR A 201 -10.98 4.70 16.38
N ASP A 202 -9.80 4.26 16.76
CA ASP A 202 -8.55 4.99 16.55
C ASP A 202 -7.43 4.00 16.16
N TYR A 203 -6.38 4.51 15.53
CA TYR A 203 -5.26 3.69 15.07
C TYR A 203 -3.94 4.46 14.97
N THR A 204 -2.84 3.71 14.98
CA THR A 204 -1.50 4.21 14.68
C THR A 204 -0.87 3.32 13.62
N SER A 205 -0.12 3.89 12.68
CA SER A 205 0.62 3.15 11.67
C SER A 205 1.93 3.86 11.31
N ALA A 206 2.99 3.09 11.18
CA ALA A 206 4.32 3.59 10.84
C ALA A 206 5.18 2.51 10.18
N ARG A 207 6.20 2.95 9.45
CA ARG A 207 7.26 2.06 8.96
C ARG A 207 8.20 1.63 10.08
N ASN A 208 8.59 2.57 10.96
CA ASN A 208 9.38 2.26 12.15
C ASN A 208 8.44 1.95 13.32
N PRO A 209 8.51 0.75 13.94
CA PRO A 209 7.64 0.39 15.06
C PRO A 209 7.80 1.33 16.27
N GLN A 210 8.97 1.98 16.43
CA GLN A 210 9.21 2.96 17.49
C GLN A 210 8.43 4.27 17.32
N GLN A 211 7.86 4.50 16.15
CA GLN A 211 7.01 5.66 15.86
C GLN A 211 5.52 5.37 16.08
N LEU A 212 5.15 4.14 16.45
CA LEU A 212 3.78 3.84 16.85
C LEU A 212 3.46 4.52 18.19
N ARG A 213 2.24 5.04 18.31
CA ARG A 213 1.69 5.47 19.61
C ARG A 213 1.63 4.29 20.58
N HIS A 214 1.68 4.59 21.87
CA HIS A 214 1.50 3.57 22.89
C HIS A 214 0.12 2.91 22.77
N PRO A 215 0.01 1.57 22.98
CA PRO A 215 -1.27 0.87 22.89
C PRO A 215 -2.38 1.51 23.71
N GLU A 216 -2.05 1.93 24.93
CA GLU A 216 -3.02 2.52 25.84
C GLU A 216 -3.51 3.89 25.38
N GLU A 217 -2.71 4.64 24.64
CA GLU A 217 -3.13 5.92 24.04
C GLU A 217 -4.15 5.68 22.93
N VAL A 218 -3.90 4.70 22.06
CA VAL A 218 -4.81 4.33 20.95
C VAL A 218 -6.15 3.83 21.51
N GLY A 219 -6.11 2.95 22.52
CA GLY A 219 -7.32 2.44 23.17
C GLY A 219 -8.17 3.55 23.81
N ARG A 220 -7.54 4.47 24.56
CA ARG A 220 -8.23 5.60 25.19
C ARG A 220 -8.78 6.59 24.17
N GLU A 221 -8.07 6.88 23.09
CA GLU A 221 -8.57 7.78 22.06
C GLU A 221 -9.73 7.14 21.27
N ALA A 222 -9.67 5.84 20.98
CA ALA A 222 -10.81 5.10 20.41
C ALA A 222 -12.06 5.20 21.29
N ALA A 223 -11.89 5.05 22.61
CA ALA A 223 -12.97 5.23 23.57
C ALA A 223 -13.48 6.68 23.61
N ALA A 224 -12.57 7.67 23.65
CA ALA A 224 -12.93 9.09 23.68
C ALA A 224 -13.71 9.51 22.41
N ARG A 225 -13.30 9.05 21.24
CA ARG A 225 -13.99 9.29 19.96
C ARG A 225 -15.37 8.64 19.95
N THR A 226 -15.48 7.41 20.45
CA THR A 226 -16.75 6.69 20.57
C THR A 226 -17.73 7.43 21.48
N LEU A 227 -17.28 7.88 22.64
CA LEU A 227 -18.11 8.63 23.60
C LEU A 227 -18.58 9.98 23.03
N ARG A 228 -17.74 10.68 22.24
CA ARG A 228 -18.10 11.93 21.56
C ARG A 228 -19.29 11.79 20.59
N ARG A 229 -19.60 10.57 20.14
CA ARG A 229 -20.75 10.30 19.25
C ARG A 229 -22.08 10.15 19.99
N LEU A 230 -22.07 9.92 21.31
CA LEU A 230 -23.30 9.79 22.10
C LEU A 230 -24.14 11.07 22.02
N GLY A 231 -25.46 10.91 22.03
CA GLY A 231 -26.39 12.02 21.89
C GLY A 231 -26.36 12.76 20.54
N ALA A 232 -25.76 12.19 19.49
CA ALA A 232 -25.77 12.76 18.14
C ALA A 232 -27.20 13.05 17.67
N ARG A 233 -27.40 14.21 17.03
CA ARG A 233 -28.71 14.68 16.55
C ARG A 233 -28.66 14.94 15.05
N ARG A 234 -29.77 14.72 14.38
CA ARG A 234 -29.94 15.09 12.99
C ARG A 234 -30.01 16.63 12.87
N PRO A 235 -29.11 17.27 12.11
CA PRO A 235 -29.22 18.71 11.85
C PRO A 235 -30.42 19.00 10.94
N PRO A 236 -30.98 20.24 10.97
CA PRO A 236 -31.99 20.66 10.00
C PRO A 236 -31.42 20.66 8.58
N THR A 237 -32.27 20.43 7.58
CA THR A 237 -31.87 20.53 6.17
C THR A 237 -31.54 21.98 5.83
N GLY A 238 -30.39 22.22 5.22
CA GLY A 238 -29.95 23.55 4.80
C GLY A 238 -28.51 23.56 4.29
N THR A 239 -28.03 24.76 3.97
CA THR A 239 -26.64 24.98 3.54
C THR A 239 -25.83 25.50 4.73
N PHE A 240 -24.76 24.80 5.07
CA PHE A 240 -23.89 25.14 6.19
C PHE A 240 -22.42 25.00 5.76
N PRO A 241 -21.50 25.75 6.39
CA PRO A 241 -20.08 25.43 6.32
C PRO A 241 -19.83 24.02 6.87
N VAL A 242 -18.99 23.24 6.16
CA VAL A 242 -18.60 21.90 6.57
C VAL A 242 -17.10 21.88 6.79
N LEU A 243 -16.68 21.46 7.99
CA LEU A 243 -15.28 21.19 8.30
C LEU A 243 -15.04 19.69 8.19
N PHE A 244 -14.11 19.29 7.32
CA PHE A 244 -13.67 17.91 7.22
C PHE A 244 -12.59 17.64 8.26
N ASP A 245 -12.78 16.60 9.07
CA ASP A 245 -11.73 16.09 9.95
C ASP A 245 -10.52 15.64 9.12
N PRO A 246 -9.27 15.85 9.57
CA PRO A 246 -8.07 15.46 8.81
C PRO A 246 -8.06 13.98 8.36
N SER A 247 -8.64 13.07 9.17
CA SER A 247 -8.75 11.64 8.82
C SER A 247 -9.68 11.39 7.63
N LEU A 248 -10.59 12.32 7.33
CA LEU A 248 -11.52 12.25 6.19
C LEU A 248 -11.06 13.12 5.01
N ALA A 249 -10.34 14.22 5.28
CA ALA A 249 -9.88 15.16 4.26
C ALA A 249 -8.95 14.52 3.23
N SER A 250 -8.15 13.52 3.63
CA SER A 250 -7.30 12.73 2.72
C SER A 250 -8.10 12.02 1.61
N GLY A 251 -9.34 11.60 1.90
CA GLY A 251 -10.24 10.99 0.92
C GLY A 251 -10.65 11.95 -0.19
N LEU A 252 -10.84 13.24 0.11
CA LEU A 252 -11.12 14.27 -0.89
C LEU A 252 -9.94 14.43 -1.86
N ILE A 253 -8.71 14.42 -1.34
CA ILE A 253 -7.50 14.43 -2.17
C ILE A 253 -7.41 13.14 -3.00
N GLY A 254 -7.77 11.99 -2.44
CA GLY A 254 -7.86 10.73 -3.18
C GLY A 254 -8.81 10.80 -4.38
N HIS A 255 -9.99 11.42 -4.21
CA HIS A 255 -10.92 11.64 -5.32
C HIS A 255 -10.35 12.56 -6.41
N LEU A 256 -9.65 13.62 -6.02
CA LEU A 256 -8.94 14.49 -6.96
C LEU A 256 -7.89 13.72 -7.75
N MET A 257 -7.04 12.92 -7.09
CA MET A 257 -6.01 12.13 -7.75
C MET A 257 -6.62 11.11 -8.71
N GLY A 258 -7.74 10.49 -8.35
CA GLY A 258 -8.48 9.59 -9.25
C GLY A 258 -9.01 10.31 -10.49
N ALA A 259 -9.48 11.55 -10.35
CA ALA A 259 -9.96 12.36 -11.47
C ALA A 259 -8.83 12.89 -12.37
N LEU A 260 -7.62 13.08 -11.83
CA LEU A 260 -6.42 13.48 -12.58
C LEU A 260 -5.67 12.29 -13.22
N ALA A 261 -5.99 11.05 -12.86
CA ALA A 261 -5.28 9.88 -13.34
C ALA A 261 -5.40 9.71 -14.86
N GLY A 262 -4.28 9.45 -15.54
CA GLY A 262 -4.23 9.32 -17.00
C GLY A 262 -5.23 8.31 -17.58
N GLY A 263 -5.45 7.19 -16.87
CA GLY A 263 -6.45 6.19 -17.27
C GLY A 263 -7.91 6.66 -17.16
N ALA A 264 -8.22 7.63 -16.29
CA ALA A 264 -9.56 8.24 -16.22
C ALA A 264 -9.72 9.28 -17.34
N LEU A 265 -8.69 10.08 -17.60
CA LEU A 265 -8.69 11.12 -18.64
C LEU A 265 -8.76 10.51 -20.04
N TYR A 266 -7.92 9.51 -20.36
CA TYR A 266 -7.92 8.85 -21.67
C TYR A 266 -9.25 8.15 -22.01
N ARG A 267 -9.98 7.69 -20.99
CA ARG A 267 -11.31 7.06 -21.15
C ARG A 267 -12.47 8.05 -21.08
N GLU A 268 -12.18 9.36 -21.01
CA GLU A 268 -13.18 10.42 -20.84
C GLU A 268 -14.10 10.18 -19.61
N ALA A 269 -13.57 9.54 -18.58
CA ALA A 269 -14.31 9.09 -17.40
C ALA A 269 -14.05 10.01 -16.19
N SER A 270 -13.65 11.26 -16.43
CA SER A 270 -13.33 12.24 -15.40
C SER A 270 -14.02 13.56 -15.66
N PHE A 271 -14.48 14.22 -14.59
CA PHE A 271 -14.99 15.60 -14.65
C PHE A 271 -13.88 16.64 -14.89
N LEU A 272 -12.61 16.21 -14.88
CA LEU A 272 -11.43 17.05 -15.11
C LEU A 272 -10.83 16.90 -16.51
N CYS A 273 -11.52 16.24 -17.45
CA CYS A 273 -11.10 16.23 -18.86
C CYS A 273 -10.98 17.69 -19.37
N ASP A 274 -9.89 17.97 -20.10
CA ASP A 274 -9.58 19.29 -20.65
C ASP A 274 -9.43 20.44 -19.63
N ARG A 275 -9.17 20.12 -18.35
CA ARG A 275 -9.00 21.13 -17.28
C ARG A 275 -7.55 21.43 -16.92
N LEU A 276 -6.57 20.89 -17.65
CA LEU A 276 -5.15 21.19 -17.40
C LEU A 276 -4.88 22.70 -17.53
N GLY A 277 -4.28 23.29 -16.50
CA GLY A 277 -4.00 24.74 -16.44
C GLY A 277 -5.20 25.62 -16.08
N SER A 278 -6.39 25.05 -15.85
CA SER A 278 -7.52 25.79 -15.31
C SER A 278 -7.47 25.83 -13.78
N PRO A 279 -7.90 26.93 -13.14
CA PRO A 279 -7.97 26.98 -11.69
C PRO A 279 -9.03 26.03 -11.15
N LEU A 280 -8.69 25.29 -10.10
CA LEU A 280 -9.58 24.35 -9.41
C LEU A 280 -9.81 24.72 -7.95
N PHE A 281 -8.82 25.34 -7.32
CA PHE A 281 -8.81 25.75 -5.92
C PHE A 281 -8.56 27.26 -5.79
N PRO A 282 -8.68 27.83 -4.57
CA PRO A 282 -8.21 29.18 -4.31
C PRO A 282 -6.70 29.33 -4.56
N ASP A 283 -6.27 30.55 -4.87
CA ASP A 283 -4.88 30.92 -5.20
C ASP A 283 -3.83 30.56 -4.12
N TRP A 284 -4.25 30.40 -2.87
CA TRP A 284 -3.38 29.98 -1.77
C TRP A 284 -3.16 28.46 -1.68
N PHE A 285 -3.95 27.66 -2.39
CA PHE A 285 -3.89 26.21 -2.29
C PHE A 285 -2.83 25.62 -3.23
N GLY A 286 -2.03 24.70 -2.70
CA GLY A 286 -1.06 23.93 -3.45
C GLY A 286 -1.10 22.46 -3.04
N LEU A 287 -0.81 21.58 -4.00
CA LEU A 287 -0.73 20.14 -3.78
C LEU A 287 0.52 19.60 -4.47
N GLU A 288 1.42 19.06 -3.66
CA GLU A 288 2.71 18.53 -4.12
C GLU A 288 2.94 17.10 -3.65
N GLU A 289 3.77 16.40 -4.41
CA GLU A 289 4.23 15.05 -4.13
C GLU A 289 5.74 15.08 -3.85
N ARG A 290 6.16 14.32 -2.84
CA ARG A 290 7.56 14.15 -2.44
C ARG A 290 7.88 12.65 -2.33
N PRO A 291 8.20 11.98 -3.44
CA PRO A 291 8.29 10.51 -3.46
C PRO A 291 9.58 9.97 -2.81
N LEU A 292 10.55 10.86 -2.52
CA LEU A 292 11.84 10.50 -1.92
C LEU A 292 11.96 10.91 -0.44
N GLU A 293 10.84 11.21 0.22
CA GLU A 293 10.82 11.58 1.63
C GLU A 293 11.29 10.39 2.50
N VAL A 294 12.34 10.58 3.30
CA VAL A 294 12.97 9.50 4.08
C VAL A 294 12.03 9.03 5.19
N GLY A 295 11.80 7.72 5.26
CA GLY A 295 10.96 7.07 6.27
C GLY A 295 9.45 7.20 6.03
N ALA A 296 9.01 7.92 5.00
CA ALA A 296 7.58 8.08 4.73
C ALA A 296 6.94 6.80 4.16
N THR A 297 5.64 6.66 4.38
CA THR A 297 4.89 5.41 4.15
C THR A 297 4.75 5.06 2.67
N ALA A 298 4.77 6.04 1.76
CA ALA A 298 4.57 5.82 0.33
C ALA A 298 5.84 6.05 -0.52
N SER A 299 6.99 6.29 0.10
CA SER A 299 8.21 6.68 -0.62
C SER A 299 8.76 5.55 -1.50
N SER A 300 9.08 5.87 -2.75
CA SER A 300 9.69 4.96 -3.71
C SER A 300 10.55 5.74 -4.70
N PRO A 301 11.75 5.25 -5.07
CA PRO A 301 12.59 5.95 -6.04
C PRO A 301 12.22 5.64 -7.50
N PHE A 302 11.38 4.63 -7.73
CA PHE A 302 10.84 4.29 -9.04
C PHE A 302 9.37 3.88 -8.93
N ASP A 303 8.60 4.06 -10.00
CA ASP A 303 7.20 3.64 -10.07
C ASP A 303 7.04 2.16 -10.47
N ALA A 304 5.82 1.74 -10.81
CA ALA A 304 5.52 0.36 -11.18
C ALA A 304 6.14 -0.08 -12.53
N GLU A 305 6.69 0.86 -13.32
CA GLU A 305 7.29 0.63 -14.63
C GLU A 305 8.81 0.94 -14.62
N GLY A 306 9.37 1.23 -13.44
CA GLY A 306 10.80 1.52 -13.27
C GLY A 306 11.19 2.97 -13.56
N VAL A 307 10.22 3.85 -13.82
CA VAL A 307 10.47 5.28 -14.11
C VAL A 307 10.89 6.01 -12.84
N GLN A 308 11.91 6.86 -12.94
CA GLN A 308 12.39 7.70 -11.83
C GLN A 308 11.26 8.56 -11.26
N THR A 309 10.94 8.36 -9.99
CA THR A 309 10.00 9.27 -9.30
C THR A 309 10.66 10.63 -9.08
N ARG A 310 9.85 11.69 -9.12
CA ARG A 310 10.30 13.07 -8.93
C ARG A 310 9.30 13.85 -8.11
N SER A 311 9.73 14.94 -7.48
CA SER A 311 8.78 15.86 -6.85
C SER A 311 7.89 16.49 -7.91
N ASN A 312 6.59 16.32 -7.77
CA ASN A 312 5.59 16.87 -8.67
C ASN A 312 4.75 17.92 -7.94
N ARG A 313 4.32 18.95 -8.66
CA ARG A 313 3.24 19.86 -8.21
C ARG A 313 2.04 19.60 -9.08
N PHE A 314 0.99 19.05 -8.47
CA PHE A 314 -0.27 18.78 -9.15
C PHE A 314 -1.15 20.02 -9.19
N ILE A 315 -1.13 20.82 -8.13
CA ILE A 315 -1.79 22.12 -8.04
C ILE A 315 -0.77 23.13 -7.53
N ASP A 316 -0.61 24.25 -8.25
CA ASP A 316 0.26 25.36 -7.88
C ASP A 316 -0.55 26.66 -7.99
N GLN A 317 -0.91 27.23 -6.83
CA GLN A 317 -1.73 28.44 -6.71
C GLN A 317 -3.15 28.34 -7.30
N GLY A 318 -3.87 27.26 -6.95
CA GLY A 318 -5.30 27.11 -7.24
C GLY A 318 -5.65 26.27 -8.46
#